data_AF-A0A9D8LWU3-F1
#
_entry.id   AF-A0A9D8LWU3-F1
#
_cell.length_a   1.000
_cell.length_b   1.000
_cell.length_c   1.000
_cell.angle_alpha   90.00
_cell.angle_beta   90.00
_cell.angle_gamma   90.00
#
_symmetry.space_group_name_H-M   'P 1'
#
loop_
_entity.id
_entity.type
_entity.pdbx_description
1 polymer ?
#
loop_
_entity_poly.entity_id
_entity_poly.type
_entity_poly.pdbx_seq_one_letter_code
_entity_poly.pdbx_strand_id
1 'polypeptide(L)'
;MHTSLQRHTLVLEGHIIDSLALPQLMDLVMDLGGSFEVQELRVGKRKTDASYCRIDISAPDGDTLDEILRRARGLGAVTATEEPVRTAVVQQAGVYPEGFFSSSNLPTQVLVDGRWVLVERQEMDCAIAVDRVAGRAWCVPFPDATPGVEVIVGHTGVRVLPLERSRQTEIFSFMSSEVSAEKPKKLLIARIAEEMRTVRAEGQRILVVSGPAVVHTGAARSLSRLIELGYVQVLFAGNALAVHDVEAALFGTALGVNLASGTPIEHGHEHHMRAVNRVRAAGSLRAMVASGELASGVMKSAIDHRVEVVLAGSVRDAGPL
;
A
#
# COMPACT_ATOMS: atom_id res chain seq x y z
N MET A 1 -26.23 -20.89 -36.19
CA MET A 1 -26.26 -20.20 -34.89
C MET A 1 -25.49 -18.91 -35.06
N HIS A 2 -26.16 -17.76 -35.06
CA HIS A 2 -25.48 -16.46 -35.04
C HIS A 2 -24.89 -16.28 -33.63
N THR A 3 -23.59 -16.49 -33.48
CA THR A 3 -22.84 -16.02 -32.30
C THR A 3 -22.90 -14.49 -32.36
N SER A 4 -23.69 -13.87 -31.50
CA SER A 4 -23.72 -12.41 -31.41
C SER A 4 -22.38 -11.97 -30.80
N LEU A 5 -21.53 -11.35 -31.62
CA LEU A 5 -20.32 -10.68 -31.15
C LEU A 5 -20.71 -9.70 -30.03
N GLN A 6 -20.15 -9.89 -28.85
CA GLN A 6 -20.37 -8.99 -27.72
C GLN A 6 -19.49 -7.77 -27.92
N ARG A 7 -20.06 -6.58 -27.74
CA ARG A 7 -19.38 -5.30 -27.98
C ARG A 7 -19.41 -4.43 -26.74
N HIS A 8 -18.32 -3.72 -26.50
CA HIS A 8 -18.23 -2.75 -25.42
C HIS A 8 -17.28 -1.62 -25.78
N THR A 9 -17.71 -0.38 -25.54
CA THR A 9 -16.87 0.80 -25.80
C THR A 9 -16.06 1.13 -24.56
N LEU A 10 -14.75 1.24 -24.72
CA LEU A 10 -13.81 1.75 -23.74
C LEU A 10 -13.33 3.16 -24.10
N VAL A 11 -12.88 3.88 -23.10
CA VAL A 11 -12.27 5.19 -23.15
C VAL A 11 -10.97 5.13 -22.37
N LEU A 12 -9.90 5.68 -22.93
CA LEU A 12 -8.65 5.93 -22.24
C LEU A 12 -8.37 7.43 -22.32
N GLU A 13 -8.00 8.03 -21.19
CA GLU A 13 -7.66 9.45 -21.11
C GLU A 13 -6.38 9.63 -20.28
N GLY A 14 -5.50 10.52 -20.74
CA GLY A 14 -4.20 10.80 -20.13
C GLY A 14 -3.06 10.63 -21.14
N HIS A 15 -1.86 10.30 -20.68
CA HIS A 15 -0.69 10.11 -21.56
C HIS A 15 -0.68 8.73 -22.23
N ILE A 16 -1.81 8.30 -22.79
CA ILE A 16 -2.09 6.91 -23.22
C ILE A 16 -1.17 6.41 -24.35
N ILE A 17 -0.55 7.33 -25.10
CA ILE A 17 0.44 7.02 -26.14
C ILE A 17 1.82 6.81 -25.50
N ASP A 18 2.27 7.78 -24.71
CA ASP A 18 3.60 7.78 -24.10
C ASP A 18 3.74 6.70 -23.01
N SER A 19 2.67 6.41 -22.28
CA SER A 19 2.62 5.35 -21.27
C SER A 19 2.48 3.95 -21.87
N LEU A 20 2.34 3.86 -23.20
CA LEU A 20 2.02 2.64 -23.94
C LEU A 20 0.70 1.97 -23.52
N ALA A 21 -0.18 2.67 -22.81
CA ALA A 21 -1.45 2.10 -22.35
C ALA A 21 -2.36 1.72 -23.53
N LEU A 22 -2.43 2.56 -24.57
CA LEU A 22 -3.22 2.26 -25.76
C LEU A 22 -2.64 1.09 -26.58
N PRO A 23 -1.33 1.05 -26.93
CA PRO A 23 -0.72 -0.12 -27.54
C PRO A 23 -0.91 -1.42 -26.74
N GLN A 24 -0.66 -1.38 -25.43
CA GLN A 24 -0.83 -2.54 -24.56
C GLN A 24 -2.28 -3.04 -24.53
N LEU A 25 -3.26 -2.13 -24.58
CA LEU A 25 -4.66 -2.50 -24.66
C LEU A 25 -4.97 -3.20 -25.99
N MET A 26 -4.45 -2.67 -27.10
CA MET A 26 -4.65 -3.26 -28.42
C MET A 26 -4.04 -4.66 -28.49
N ASP A 27 -2.81 -4.84 -28.00
CA ASP A 27 -2.13 -6.13 -27.93
C ASP A 27 -2.91 -7.11 -27.06
N LEU A 28 -3.33 -6.68 -25.87
CA LEU A 28 -4.14 -7.47 -24.95
C LEU A 28 -5.44 -7.98 -25.59
N VAL A 29 -6.15 -7.12 -26.32
CA VAL A 29 -7.41 -7.48 -26.98
C VAL A 29 -7.15 -8.56 -28.04
N MET A 30 -6.08 -8.41 -28.83
CA MET A 30 -5.69 -9.40 -29.85
C MET A 30 -5.25 -10.72 -29.23
N ASP A 31 -4.45 -10.69 -28.17
CA ASP A 31 -3.94 -11.88 -27.47
C ASP A 31 -5.06 -12.74 -26.87
N LEU A 32 -6.16 -12.10 -26.44
CA LEU A 32 -7.35 -12.77 -25.91
C LEU A 32 -8.38 -13.13 -27.00
N GLY A 33 -8.04 -12.99 -28.28
CA GLY A 33 -8.91 -13.35 -29.39
C GLY A 33 -10.08 -12.38 -29.63
N GLY A 34 -10.00 -11.18 -29.07
CA GLY A 34 -10.91 -10.08 -29.37
C GLY A 34 -10.48 -9.28 -30.60
N SER A 35 -11.31 -8.32 -30.98
CA SER A 35 -11.03 -7.32 -32.01
C SER A 35 -11.39 -5.93 -31.49
N PHE A 36 -10.80 -4.88 -32.06
CA PHE A 36 -11.08 -3.52 -31.64
C PHE A 36 -11.27 -2.58 -32.84
N GLU A 37 -12.01 -1.50 -32.60
CA GLU A 37 -12.22 -0.41 -33.55
C GLU A 37 -12.04 0.93 -32.83
N VAL A 38 -11.05 1.73 -33.24
CA VAL A 38 -10.82 3.05 -32.65
C VAL A 38 -11.85 4.02 -33.23
N GLN A 39 -12.79 4.45 -32.40
CA GLN A 39 -13.86 5.38 -32.78
C GLN A 39 -13.37 6.83 -32.81
N GLU A 40 -12.55 7.21 -31.83
CA GLU A 40 -12.04 8.57 -31.72
C GLU A 40 -10.66 8.56 -31.08
N LEU A 41 -9.70 9.26 -31.68
CA LEU A 41 -8.38 9.46 -31.11
C LEU A 41 -8.01 10.94 -31.20
N ARG A 42 -7.83 11.58 -30.04
CA ARG A 42 -7.32 12.95 -29.92
C ARG A 42 -5.96 12.89 -29.25
N VAL A 43 -4.93 13.19 -30.03
CA VAL A 43 -3.55 13.19 -29.52
C VAL A 43 -3.22 14.58 -28.97
N GLY A 44 -2.72 14.62 -27.75
CA GLY A 44 -2.19 15.84 -27.13
C GLY A 44 -1.08 16.44 -28.01
N LYS A 45 -1.11 17.76 -28.22
CA LYS A 45 -0.19 18.42 -29.17
C LYS A 45 1.16 18.72 -28.55
N ARG A 46 1.21 18.86 -27.22
CA ARG A 46 2.40 19.15 -26.43
C ARG A 46 2.65 18.01 -25.43
N LYS A 47 3.88 17.95 -24.93
CA LYS A 47 4.38 16.91 -24.03
C LYS A 47 3.56 16.70 -22.74
N THR A 48 2.77 17.69 -22.33
CA THR A 48 1.93 17.65 -21.11
C THR A 48 0.45 17.55 -21.42
N ASP A 49 0.07 17.56 -22.70
CA ASP A 49 -1.33 17.51 -23.09
C ASP A 49 -1.83 16.06 -22.97
N ALA A 50 -2.98 15.88 -22.31
CA ALA A 50 -3.64 14.58 -22.27
C ALA A 50 -4.09 14.18 -23.68
N SER A 51 -3.96 12.89 -23.98
CA SER A 51 -4.54 12.24 -25.14
C SER A 51 -5.80 11.49 -24.73
N TYR A 52 -6.74 11.38 -25.65
CA TYR A 52 -8.03 10.73 -25.46
C TYR A 52 -8.23 9.69 -26.56
N CYS A 53 -8.64 8.48 -26.19
CA CYS A 53 -9.02 7.43 -27.13
C CYS A 53 -10.37 6.84 -26.71
N ARG A 54 -11.33 6.77 -27.64
CA ARG A 54 -12.54 5.95 -27.53
C ARG A 54 -12.40 4.77 -28.49
N ILE A 55 -12.52 3.56 -27.97
CA ILE A 55 -12.24 2.32 -28.69
C ILE A 55 -13.33 1.29 -28.38
N ASP A 56 -13.95 0.74 -29.42
CA ASP A 56 -14.88 -0.37 -29.30
C ASP A 56 -14.12 -1.68 -29.27
N ILE A 57 -14.44 -2.54 -28.32
CA ILE A 57 -13.91 -3.89 -28.18
C ILE A 57 -15.02 -4.88 -28.53
N SER A 58 -14.71 -5.86 -29.36
CA SER A 58 -15.60 -6.96 -29.73
C SER A 58 -14.97 -8.31 -29.38
N ALA A 59 -15.73 -9.22 -28.78
CA ALA A 59 -15.29 -10.56 -28.42
C ALA A 59 -16.29 -11.65 -28.89
N PRO A 60 -15.84 -12.91 -29.08
CA PRO A 60 -16.70 -14.00 -29.55
C PRO A 60 -17.81 -14.39 -28.56
N ASP A 61 -17.57 -14.20 -27.26
CA ASP A 61 -18.51 -14.51 -26.17
C ASP A 61 -18.34 -13.52 -24.99
N GLY A 62 -19.27 -13.58 -24.04
CA GLY A 62 -19.32 -12.68 -22.88
C GLY A 62 -18.16 -12.88 -21.91
N ASP A 63 -17.75 -14.13 -21.67
CA ASP A 63 -16.66 -14.45 -20.74
C ASP A 63 -15.33 -13.89 -21.23
N THR A 64 -15.07 -13.99 -22.54
CA THR A 64 -13.88 -13.41 -23.19
C THR A 64 -13.93 -11.89 -23.14
N LEU A 65 -15.09 -11.29 -23.40
CA LEU A 65 -15.26 -9.83 -23.28
C LEU A 65 -14.97 -9.36 -21.85
N ASP A 66 -15.54 -10.03 -20.86
CA ASP A 66 -15.36 -9.68 -19.45
C ASP A 66 -13.89 -9.80 -19.01
N GLU A 67 -13.18 -10.82 -19.48
CA GLU A 67 -11.74 -10.99 -19.21
C GLU A 67 -10.91 -9.88 -19.87
N ILE A 68 -11.21 -9.49 -21.11
CA ILE A 68 -10.57 -8.36 -21.80
C ILE A 68 -10.82 -7.07 -21.03
N LEU A 69 -12.08 -6.77 -20.67
CA LEU A 69 -12.46 -5.56 -19.95
C LEU A 69 -11.79 -5.50 -18.56
N ARG A 70 -11.71 -6.64 -17.86
CA ARG A 70 -11.05 -6.74 -16.57
C ARG A 70 -9.57 -6.36 -16.66
N ARG A 71 -8.84 -6.87 -17.65
CA ARG A 71 -7.41 -6.55 -17.85
C ARG A 71 -7.20 -5.15 -18.41
N ALA A 72 -8.08 -4.68 -19.30
CA ALA A 72 -8.04 -3.33 -19.87
C ALA A 72 -8.13 -2.24 -18.79
N ARG A 73 -8.89 -2.46 -17.73
CA ARG A 73 -8.98 -1.55 -16.57
C ARG A 73 -7.65 -1.39 -15.84
N GLY A 74 -6.82 -2.43 -15.79
CA GLY A 74 -5.45 -2.35 -15.27
C GLY A 74 -4.55 -1.39 -16.06
N LEU A 75 -4.92 -1.09 -17.31
CA LEU A 75 -4.27 -0.11 -18.17
C LEU A 75 -4.92 1.29 -18.10
N GLY A 76 -5.91 1.48 -17.23
CA GLY A 76 -6.64 2.74 -17.07
C GLY A 76 -7.80 2.94 -18.04
N ALA A 77 -8.24 1.90 -18.76
CA ALA A 77 -9.41 1.98 -19.62
C ALA A 77 -10.71 1.98 -18.80
N VAL A 78 -11.66 2.84 -19.18
CA VAL A 78 -12.98 3.00 -18.57
C VAL A 78 -14.08 2.77 -19.59
N THR A 79 -15.26 2.33 -19.19
CA THR A 79 -16.40 2.17 -20.10
C THR A 79 -16.91 3.54 -20.61
N ALA A 80 -17.30 3.64 -21.88
CA ALA A 80 -17.83 4.89 -22.46
C ALA A 80 -19.27 5.21 -22.04
N THR A 81 -20.06 4.18 -21.73
CA THR A 81 -21.35 4.33 -21.04
C THR A 81 -21.12 4.45 -19.54
N GLU A 82 -21.40 5.63 -19.01
CA GLU A 82 -21.41 5.92 -17.58
C GLU A 82 -22.67 5.33 -16.93
N GLU A 83 -22.76 4.00 -16.86
CA GLU A 83 -23.78 3.32 -16.07
C GLU A 83 -23.38 3.36 -14.58
N PRO A 84 -24.30 3.73 -13.67
CA PRO A 84 -24.03 3.72 -12.24
C PRO A 84 -23.63 2.33 -11.73
N VAL A 85 -22.91 2.32 -10.61
CA VAL A 85 -22.52 1.07 -9.96
C VAL A 85 -23.74 0.23 -9.57
N ARG A 86 -23.61 -1.07 -9.82
CA ARG A 86 -24.54 -2.08 -9.32
C ARG A 86 -24.10 -2.48 -7.93
N THR A 87 -25.04 -2.61 -7.01
CA THR A 87 -24.80 -2.98 -5.63
C THR A 87 -25.57 -4.24 -5.26
N ALA A 88 -25.03 -5.02 -4.34
CA ALA A 88 -25.72 -6.11 -3.68
C ALA A 88 -25.50 -6.01 -2.17
N VAL A 89 -26.49 -6.47 -1.41
CA VAL A 89 -26.48 -6.39 0.05
C VAL A 89 -25.71 -7.59 0.62
N VAL A 90 -24.75 -7.32 1.50
CA VAL A 90 -24.10 -8.34 2.32
C VAL A 90 -25.16 -9.06 3.15
N GLN A 91 -25.24 -10.39 3.03
CA GLN A 91 -26.24 -11.20 3.74
C GLN A 91 -25.68 -11.84 5.03
N GLN A 92 -24.38 -12.12 5.04
CA GLN A 92 -23.70 -12.79 6.15
C GLN A 92 -22.45 -12.00 6.52
N ALA A 93 -22.18 -11.89 7.82
CA ALA A 93 -20.99 -11.24 8.32
C ALA A 93 -19.74 -11.93 7.76
N GLY A 94 -18.78 -11.14 7.28
CA GLY A 94 -17.55 -11.66 6.69
C GLY A 94 -17.66 -12.22 5.27
N VAL A 95 -18.82 -12.11 4.61
CA VAL A 95 -19.06 -12.71 3.29
C VAL A 95 -19.60 -11.69 2.31
N TYR A 96 -18.82 -11.35 1.29
CA TYR A 96 -19.30 -10.50 0.21
C TYR A 96 -20.29 -11.24 -0.71
N PRO A 97 -21.20 -10.51 -1.37
CA PRO A 97 -22.04 -11.06 -2.43
C PRO A 97 -21.21 -11.64 -3.58
N GLU A 98 -21.78 -12.61 -4.30
CA GLU A 98 -21.17 -13.17 -5.50
C GLU A 98 -20.95 -12.07 -6.56
N GLY A 99 -19.79 -12.09 -7.21
CA GLY A 99 -19.42 -11.09 -8.21
C GLY A 99 -19.06 -9.71 -7.64
N PHE A 100 -18.75 -9.58 -6.34
CA PHE A 100 -18.26 -8.32 -5.78
C PHE A 100 -17.03 -7.79 -6.52
N PHE A 101 -16.89 -6.47 -6.58
CA PHE A 101 -15.69 -5.83 -7.10
C PHE A 101 -14.56 -5.90 -6.05
N SER A 102 -13.46 -6.58 -6.39
CA SER A 102 -12.25 -6.60 -5.56
C SER A 102 -11.37 -5.39 -5.85
N SER A 103 -11.16 -4.54 -4.85
CA SER A 103 -10.37 -3.32 -4.99
C SER A 103 -8.87 -3.57 -5.15
N SER A 104 -8.18 -2.60 -5.74
CA SER A 104 -6.71 -2.53 -5.79
C SER A 104 -6.18 -1.52 -4.77
N ASN A 105 -4.87 -1.30 -4.72
CA ASN A 105 -4.26 -0.23 -3.93
C ASN A 105 -4.30 1.15 -4.60
N LEU A 106 -4.83 1.26 -5.83
CA LEU A 106 -4.86 2.51 -6.59
C LEU A 106 -6.13 3.31 -6.26
N PRO A 107 -6.06 4.66 -6.24
CA PRO A 107 -7.24 5.50 -6.01
C PRO A 107 -8.37 5.14 -6.99
N THR A 108 -9.54 4.84 -6.46
CA THR A 108 -10.69 4.40 -7.27
C THR A 108 -11.83 5.41 -7.16
N GLN A 109 -12.55 5.62 -8.25
CA GLN A 109 -13.79 6.38 -8.28
C GLN A 109 -14.94 5.48 -8.72
N VAL A 110 -16.12 5.75 -8.17
CA VAL A 110 -17.33 4.99 -8.44
C VAL A 110 -18.47 5.93 -8.81
N LEU A 111 -19.25 5.55 -9.81
CA LEU A 111 -20.36 6.33 -10.32
C LEU A 111 -21.63 6.02 -9.52
N VAL A 112 -21.99 6.92 -8.61
CA VAL A 112 -23.16 6.80 -7.74
C VAL A 112 -24.13 7.91 -8.12
N ASP A 113 -25.35 7.54 -8.54
CA ASP A 113 -26.44 8.45 -8.89
C ASP A 113 -26.01 9.58 -9.87
N GLY A 114 -25.21 9.21 -10.88
CA GLY A 114 -24.72 10.13 -11.91
C GLY A 114 -23.54 11.01 -11.48
N ARG A 115 -22.91 10.74 -10.33
CA ARG A 115 -21.72 11.46 -9.86
C ARG A 115 -20.57 10.51 -9.56
N TRP A 116 -19.38 10.88 -10.01
CA TRP A 116 -18.15 10.18 -9.66
C TRP A 116 -17.74 10.53 -8.22
N VAL A 117 -17.77 9.53 -7.34
CA VAL A 117 -17.39 9.61 -5.93
C VAL A 117 -16.03 8.95 -5.75
N LEU A 118 -15.10 9.62 -5.07
CA LEU A 118 -13.80 9.03 -4.71
C LEU A 118 -13.99 8.02 -3.58
N VAL A 119 -13.41 6.83 -3.73
CA VAL A 119 -13.45 5.76 -2.73
C VAL A 119 -12.53 6.13 -1.57
N GLU A 120 -13.09 6.20 -0.37
CA GLU A 120 -12.37 6.45 0.87
C GLU A 120 -11.66 5.19 1.37
N ARG A 121 -10.60 5.37 2.18
CA ARG A 121 -9.82 4.28 2.80
C ARG A 121 -9.34 3.23 1.80
N GLN A 122 -8.87 3.68 0.63
CA GLN A 122 -8.43 2.81 -0.45
C GLN A 122 -7.44 1.75 0.06
N GLU A 123 -7.80 0.48 -0.15
CA GLU A 123 -7.02 -0.68 0.24
C GLU A 123 -7.22 -1.77 -0.83
N MET A 124 -6.19 -2.61 -1.06
CA MET A 124 -6.35 -3.78 -1.93
C MET A 124 -7.17 -4.87 -1.24
N ASP A 125 -7.71 -5.81 -2.02
CA ASP A 125 -8.37 -7.02 -1.50
C ASP A 125 -9.61 -6.74 -0.62
N CYS A 126 -10.27 -5.60 -0.84
CA CYS A 126 -11.50 -5.21 -0.16
C CYS A 126 -12.68 -5.19 -1.13
N ALA A 127 -13.91 -5.29 -0.60
CA ALA A 127 -15.09 -4.84 -1.32
C ALA A 127 -15.21 -3.31 -1.20
N ILE A 128 -16.04 -2.68 -2.04
CA ILE A 128 -16.35 -1.25 -1.93
C ILE A 128 -17.81 -1.10 -1.54
N ALA A 129 -18.07 -0.54 -0.36
CA ALA A 129 -19.40 -0.18 0.08
C ALA A 129 -19.83 1.18 -0.48
N VAL A 130 -21.14 1.34 -0.66
CA VAL A 130 -21.75 2.58 -1.17
C VAL A 130 -22.87 3.02 -0.23
N ASP A 131 -22.83 4.28 0.18
CA ASP A 131 -23.94 4.96 0.82
C ASP A 131 -24.46 6.02 -0.15
N ARG A 132 -25.60 5.72 -0.78
CA ARG A 132 -26.25 6.62 -1.76
C ARG A 132 -26.82 7.88 -1.10
N VAL A 133 -27.25 7.79 0.16
CA VAL A 133 -27.85 8.93 0.88
C VAL A 133 -26.76 9.93 1.25
N ALA A 134 -25.62 9.45 1.75
CA ALA A 134 -24.48 10.30 2.05
C ALA A 134 -23.64 10.66 0.82
N GLY A 135 -23.83 9.97 -0.31
CA GLY A 135 -23.03 10.13 -1.53
C GLY A 135 -21.57 9.71 -1.36
N ARG A 136 -21.33 8.63 -0.61
CA ARG A 136 -19.99 8.18 -0.19
C ARG A 136 -19.73 6.74 -0.60
N ALA A 137 -18.47 6.41 -0.80
CA ALA A 137 -18.00 5.04 -1.03
C ALA A 137 -16.71 4.79 -0.27
N TRP A 138 -16.51 3.59 0.26
CA TRP A 138 -15.30 3.24 1.01
C TRP A 138 -14.96 1.76 0.89
N CYS A 139 -13.67 1.42 1.01
CA CYS A 139 -13.23 0.02 1.08
C CYS A 139 -13.69 -0.63 2.40
N VAL A 140 -14.23 -1.84 2.30
CA VAL A 140 -14.64 -2.70 3.42
C VAL A 140 -13.80 -3.98 3.36
N PRO A 141 -12.90 -4.20 4.33
CA PRO A 141 -12.22 -5.49 4.52
C PRO A 141 -13.17 -6.59 4.96
N PHE A 142 -12.76 -7.86 4.80
CA PHE A 142 -13.63 -9.00 5.10
C PHE A 142 -14.20 -8.97 6.52
N PRO A 143 -13.40 -8.73 7.60
CA PRO A 143 -13.94 -8.68 8.96
C PRO A 143 -15.02 -7.61 9.19
N ASP A 144 -15.02 -6.54 8.38
CA ASP A 144 -15.93 -5.40 8.50
C ASP A 144 -17.19 -5.55 7.64
N ALA A 145 -17.28 -6.61 6.82
CA ALA A 145 -18.47 -6.93 6.04
C ALA A 145 -19.62 -7.32 6.96
N THR A 146 -20.60 -6.44 7.14
CA THR A 146 -21.76 -6.67 8.02
C THR A 146 -23.06 -6.79 7.23
N PRO A 147 -24.01 -7.63 7.65
CA PRO A 147 -25.29 -7.75 6.96
C PRO A 147 -26.02 -6.41 6.81
N GLY A 148 -26.56 -6.14 5.63
CA GLY A 148 -27.26 -4.89 5.31
C GLY A 148 -26.38 -3.83 4.62
N VAL A 149 -25.06 -3.97 4.62
CA VAL A 149 -24.17 -3.08 3.85
C VAL A 149 -24.32 -3.39 2.36
N GLU A 150 -24.55 -2.35 1.56
CA GLU A 150 -24.52 -2.44 0.10
C GLU A 150 -23.08 -2.33 -0.41
N VAL A 151 -22.61 -3.34 -1.13
CA VAL A 151 -21.29 -3.35 -1.77
C VAL A 151 -21.41 -3.49 -3.28
N ILE A 152 -20.42 -2.95 -4.00
CA ILE A 152 -20.38 -2.96 -5.46
C ILE A 152 -20.19 -4.38 -5.98
N VAL A 153 -20.98 -4.73 -7.00
CA VAL A 153 -20.87 -5.97 -7.77
C VAL A 153 -20.64 -5.68 -9.24
N GLY A 154 -19.85 -6.53 -9.90
CA GLY A 154 -19.37 -6.32 -11.25
C GLY A 154 -18.41 -5.13 -11.33
N HIS A 155 -18.22 -4.62 -12.54
CA HIS A 155 -17.22 -3.59 -12.79
C HIS A 155 -17.84 -2.29 -13.37
N THR A 156 -19.14 -2.30 -13.65
CA THR A 156 -19.85 -1.15 -14.20
C THR A 156 -19.81 0.03 -13.22
N GLY A 157 -19.55 1.24 -13.74
CA GLY A 157 -19.48 2.45 -12.92
C GLY A 157 -18.23 2.55 -12.05
N VAL A 158 -17.18 1.75 -12.26
CA VAL A 158 -15.92 1.81 -11.49
C VAL A 158 -14.77 2.28 -12.38
N ARG A 159 -14.02 3.29 -11.93
CA ARG A 159 -12.83 3.84 -12.59
C ARG A 159 -11.65 3.83 -11.65
N VAL A 160 -10.60 3.09 -11.99
CA VAL A 160 -9.32 3.11 -11.26
C VAL A 160 -8.44 4.20 -11.85
N LEU A 161 -7.94 5.09 -10.99
CA LEU A 161 -7.06 6.19 -11.39
C LEU A 161 -5.60 5.69 -11.36
N PRO A 162 -4.90 5.67 -12.51
CA PRO A 162 -3.50 5.27 -12.53
C PRO A 162 -2.65 6.30 -11.78
N LEU A 163 -1.64 5.83 -11.04
CA LEU A 163 -0.59 6.71 -10.53
C LEU A 163 0.22 7.22 -11.71
N GLU A 164 0.51 8.53 -11.74
CA GLU A 164 1.41 9.11 -12.75
C GLU A 164 2.77 8.40 -12.67
N ARG A 165 3.08 7.55 -13.64
CA ARG A 165 4.40 6.91 -13.70
C ARG A 165 5.44 7.94 -14.12
N SER A 166 6.58 7.97 -13.41
CA SER A 166 7.74 8.70 -13.88
C SER A 166 8.18 8.14 -15.23
N ARG A 167 8.25 9.00 -16.24
CA ARG A 167 8.61 8.69 -17.62
C ARG A 167 10.06 8.18 -17.69
N GLN A 168 10.26 6.87 -17.67
CA GLN A 168 11.52 6.27 -18.14
C GLN A 168 11.22 5.00 -18.92
N THR A 169 11.24 5.13 -20.25
CA THR A 169 11.28 3.99 -21.15
C THR A 169 12.38 4.26 -22.16
N GLU A 170 13.64 4.00 -21.76
CA GLU A 170 14.64 3.63 -22.75
C GLU A 170 14.30 2.20 -23.21
N ILE A 171 14.19 2.00 -24.52
CA ILE A 171 13.85 0.71 -25.16
C ILE A 171 14.84 -0.39 -24.75
N PHE A 172 16.06 0.00 -24.38
CA PHE A 172 17.08 -0.87 -23.79
C PHE A 172 17.81 -0.10 -22.69
N SER A 173 17.90 -0.68 -21.48
CA SER A 173 18.70 -0.13 -20.37
C SER A 173 19.31 -1.24 -19.52
N PHE A 174 20.53 -1.02 -19.05
CA PHE A 174 21.16 -1.86 -18.03
C PHE A 174 20.74 -1.37 -16.63
N MET A 175 20.60 -2.28 -15.66
CA MET A 175 20.28 -1.94 -14.26
C MET A 175 18.93 -1.22 -14.07
N SER A 176 17.94 -1.57 -14.88
CA SER A 176 16.59 -0.99 -14.87
C SER A 176 15.75 -1.35 -13.64
N SER A 177 16.10 -2.41 -12.90
CA SER A 177 15.36 -2.84 -11.71
C SER A 177 15.40 -1.80 -10.59
N GLU A 178 14.28 -1.44 -9.97
CA GLU A 178 14.24 -0.37 -8.96
C GLU A 178 15.20 -0.60 -7.78
N VAL A 179 15.36 -1.86 -7.35
CA VAL A 179 16.24 -2.25 -6.24
C VAL A 179 17.24 -3.33 -6.68
N SER A 180 18.53 -3.03 -6.54
CA SER A 180 19.63 -3.99 -6.68
C SER A 180 20.71 -3.71 -5.63
N ALA A 181 21.41 -4.76 -5.19
CA ALA A 181 22.59 -4.64 -4.32
C ALA A 181 23.72 -3.84 -4.98
N GLU A 182 23.81 -3.92 -6.31
CA GLU A 182 24.87 -3.34 -7.13
C GLU A 182 24.58 -1.88 -7.55
N LYS A 183 23.45 -1.32 -7.13
CA LYS A 183 23.13 0.09 -7.37
C LYS A 183 23.87 1.01 -6.40
N PRO A 184 24.30 2.21 -6.83
CA PRO A 184 24.95 3.19 -5.96
C PRO A 184 24.09 3.60 -4.75
N LYS A 185 24.27 2.92 -3.61
CA LYS A 185 23.46 3.11 -2.40
C LYS A 185 23.53 4.54 -1.85
N LYS A 186 24.68 5.20 -1.97
CA LYS A 186 24.88 6.60 -1.53
C LYS A 186 23.89 7.56 -2.20
N LEU A 187 23.64 7.40 -3.50
CA LEU A 187 22.71 8.26 -4.24
C LEU A 187 21.26 7.98 -3.83
N LEU A 188 20.91 6.71 -3.61
CA LEU A 188 19.59 6.33 -3.13
C LEU A 188 19.32 6.88 -1.72
N ILE A 189 20.28 6.74 -0.80
CA ILE A 189 20.18 7.28 0.57
C ILE A 189 20.03 8.80 0.54
N ALA A 190 20.78 9.51 -0.32
CA ALA A 190 20.66 10.96 -0.45
C ALA A 190 19.26 11.39 -0.95
N ARG A 191 18.69 10.66 -1.92
CA ARG A 191 17.33 10.91 -2.41
C ARG A 191 16.28 10.67 -1.31
N ILE A 192 16.38 9.56 -0.58
CA ILE A 192 15.47 9.27 0.55
C ILE A 192 15.58 10.36 1.62
N ALA A 193 16.79 10.81 1.95
CA ALA A 193 16.97 11.87 2.94
C ALA A 193 16.35 13.20 2.48
N GLU A 194 16.40 13.53 1.20
CA GLU A 194 15.76 14.74 0.65
C GLU A 194 14.24 14.64 0.64
N GLU A 195 13.70 13.46 0.30
CA GLU A 195 12.27 13.19 0.40
C GLU A 195 11.78 13.35 1.84
N MET A 196 12.50 12.78 2.81
CA MET A 196 12.17 12.92 4.24
C MET A 196 12.22 14.38 4.70
N ARG A 197 13.13 15.21 4.16
CA ARG A 197 13.15 16.65 4.45
C ARG A 197 11.93 17.36 3.86
N THR A 198 11.56 17.03 2.63
CA THR A 198 10.41 17.61 1.93
C THR A 198 9.10 17.30 2.66
N VAL A 199 8.83 16.01 2.92
CA VAL A 199 7.66 15.54 3.68
C VAL A 199 7.56 16.26 5.04
N ARG A 200 8.68 16.39 5.75
CA ARG A 200 8.71 17.11 7.03
C ARG A 200 8.45 18.62 6.87
N ALA A 201 9.02 19.27 5.85
CA ALA A 201 8.82 20.69 5.58
C ALA A 201 7.35 21.01 5.24
N GLU A 202 6.66 20.06 4.60
CA GLU A 202 5.22 20.13 4.30
C GLU A 202 4.32 19.78 5.50
N GLY A 203 4.89 19.44 6.65
CA GLY A 203 4.13 19.05 7.84
C GLY A 203 3.43 17.69 7.72
N GLN A 204 3.82 16.87 6.74
CA GLN A 204 3.32 15.52 6.57
C GLN A 204 3.97 14.54 7.55
N ARG A 205 3.41 13.34 7.66
CA ARG A 205 3.84 12.31 8.60
C ARG A 205 4.65 11.22 7.90
N ILE A 206 5.74 10.81 8.54
CA ILE A 206 6.55 9.66 8.17
C ILE A 206 6.26 8.53 9.16
N LEU A 207 5.85 7.38 8.61
CA LEU A 207 5.66 6.14 9.34
C LEU A 207 6.85 5.22 9.07
N VAL A 208 7.43 4.64 10.12
CA VAL A 208 8.47 3.63 10.02
C VAL A 208 7.91 2.27 10.46
N VAL A 209 8.02 1.28 9.59
CA VAL A 209 7.82 -0.14 9.94
C VAL A 209 9.18 -0.76 10.20
N SER A 210 9.43 -1.29 11.40
CA SER A 210 10.76 -1.84 11.73
C SER A 210 10.70 -3.13 12.54
N GLY A 211 11.67 -4.01 12.27
CA GLY A 211 11.86 -5.29 12.95
C GLY A 211 13.13 -5.32 13.79
N PRO A 212 13.34 -6.40 14.59
CA PRO A 212 14.42 -6.48 15.56
C PRO A 212 15.83 -6.44 14.94
N ALA A 213 15.98 -6.73 13.65
CA ALA A 213 17.24 -6.59 12.93
C ALA A 213 17.84 -5.18 13.00
N VAL A 214 17.02 -4.14 13.19
CA VAL A 214 17.50 -2.76 13.44
C VAL A 214 18.36 -2.69 14.71
N VAL A 215 17.99 -3.42 15.76
CA VAL A 215 18.77 -3.51 16.99
C VAL A 215 19.99 -4.41 16.78
N HIS A 216 19.80 -5.58 16.17
CA HIS A 216 20.87 -6.59 15.99
C HIS A 216 22.05 -6.05 15.16
N THR A 217 21.76 -5.16 14.21
CA THR A 217 22.78 -4.52 13.34
C THR A 217 23.38 -3.24 13.95
N GLY A 218 22.97 -2.86 15.15
CA GLY A 218 23.39 -1.61 15.80
C GLY A 218 22.78 -0.33 15.20
N ALA A 219 21.80 -0.46 14.30
CA ALA A 219 21.14 0.66 13.63
C ALA A 219 20.09 1.37 14.52
N ALA A 220 19.75 0.82 15.69
CA ALA A 220 18.82 1.43 16.66
C ALA A 220 19.19 2.88 17.03
N ARG A 221 20.50 3.19 17.13
CA ARG A 221 20.98 4.57 17.36
C ARG A 221 20.60 5.53 16.24
N SER A 222 20.63 5.07 14.99
CA SER A 222 20.28 5.87 13.82
C SER A 222 18.77 6.12 13.77
N LEU A 223 17.96 5.11 14.07
CA LEU A 223 16.51 5.26 14.17
C LEU A 223 16.11 6.19 15.32
N SER A 224 16.72 6.02 16.49
CA SER A 224 16.55 6.94 17.63
C SER A 224 16.86 8.37 17.23
N ARG A 225 17.96 8.59 16.51
CA ARG A 225 18.33 9.93 16.03
C ARG A 225 17.33 10.50 15.03
N LEU A 226 16.75 9.70 14.14
CA LEU A 226 15.69 10.15 13.22
C LEU A 226 14.42 10.56 13.99
N ILE A 227 14.06 9.82 15.03
CA ILE A 227 12.95 10.18 15.94
C ILE A 227 13.23 11.50 16.64
N GLU A 228 14.40 11.65 17.28
CA GLU A 228 14.81 12.87 17.98
C GLU A 228 14.82 14.11 17.08
N LEU A 229 15.19 13.94 15.81
CA LEU A 229 15.20 15.00 14.80
C LEU A 229 13.80 15.31 14.22
N GLY A 230 12.76 14.57 14.65
CA GLY A 230 11.38 14.78 14.22
C GLY A 230 11.07 14.25 12.82
N TYR A 231 11.81 13.25 12.33
CA TYR A 231 11.54 12.61 11.04
C TYR A 231 10.65 11.36 11.14
N VAL A 232 10.20 10.99 12.34
CA VAL A 232 9.33 9.81 12.54
C VAL A 232 8.17 10.22 13.42
N GLN A 233 6.94 10.04 12.93
CA GLN A 233 5.72 10.38 13.65
C GLN A 233 4.96 9.14 14.13
N VAL A 234 5.10 8.03 13.38
CA VAL A 234 4.47 6.75 13.71
C VAL A 234 5.52 5.64 13.59
N LEU A 235 5.54 4.73 14.56
CA LEU A 235 6.39 3.55 14.58
C LEU A 235 5.51 2.30 14.67
N PHE A 236 5.47 1.52 13.60
CA PHE A 236 4.91 0.17 13.61
C PHE A 236 6.03 -0.84 13.81
N ALA A 237 5.89 -1.66 14.84
CA ALA A 237 6.84 -2.71 15.15
C ALA A 237 6.12 -3.92 15.78
N GLY A 238 6.89 -4.95 16.13
CA GLY A 238 6.41 -6.06 16.95
C GLY A 238 7.10 -6.09 18.31
N ASN A 239 6.63 -6.97 19.20
CA ASN A 239 7.20 -7.19 20.54
C ASN A 239 8.74 -7.34 20.50
N ALA A 240 9.27 -8.11 19.55
CA ALA A 240 10.70 -8.37 19.43
C ALA A 240 11.57 -7.11 19.28
N LEU A 241 11.15 -6.09 18.51
CA LEU A 241 11.93 -4.86 18.38
C LEU A 241 12.03 -4.15 19.73
N ALA A 242 10.89 -4.00 20.42
CA ALA A 242 10.85 -3.32 21.71
C ALA A 242 11.63 -4.08 22.78
N VAL A 243 11.51 -5.41 22.83
CA VAL A 243 12.27 -6.26 23.76
C VAL A 243 13.77 -6.12 23.55
N HIS A 244 14.25 -6.24 22.30
CA HIS A 244 15.69 -6.17 22.04
C HIS A 244 16.24 -4.75 22.20
N ASP A 245 15.44 -3.71 21.95
CA ASP A 245 15.84 -2.33 22.23
C ASP A 245 16.03 -2.10 23.75
N VAL A 246 15.11 -2.62 24.58
CA VAL A 246 15.24 -2.58 26.05
C VAL A 246 16.42 -3.45 26.51
N GLU A 247 16.59 -4.65 25.95
CA GLU A 247 17.73 -5.53 26.23
C GLU A 247 19.06 -4.80 25.96
N ALA A 248 19.15 -4.12 24.82
CA ALA A 248 20.33 -3.34 24.44
C ALA A 248 20.58 -2.19 25.41
N ALA A 249 19.54 -1.47 25.83
CA ALA A 249 19.66 -0.37 26.76
C ALA A 249 20.06 -0.81 28.18
N LEU A 250 19.58 -1.96 28.65
CA LEU A 250 19.86 -2.47 29.99
C LEU A 250 21.18 -3.24 30.09
N PHE A 251 21.50 -4.05 29.07
CA PHE A 251 22.55 -5.05 29.14
C PHE A 251 23.62 -4.91 28.05
N GLY A 252 23.44 -3.99 27.10
CA GLY A 252 24.35 -3.82 25.97
C GLY A 252 24.33 -4.99 24.98
N THR A 253 23.29 -5.82 25.01
CA THR A 253 23.17 -7.02 24.18
C THR A 253 21.90 -7.06 23.34
N ALA A 254 21.94 -7.85 22.27
CA ALA A 254 20.75 -8.32 21.57
C ALA A 254 20.85 -9.85 21.41
N LEU A 255 19.88 -10.59 21.94
CA LEU A 255 19.91 -12.05 22.03
C LEU A 255 21.22 -12.58 22.67
N GLY A 256 21.75 -11.86 23.66
CA GLY A 256 22.98 -12.25 24.33
C GLY A 256 24.27 -12.05 23.53
N VAL A 257 24.21 -11.36 22.37
CA VAL A 257 25.40 -10.89 21.65
C VAL A 257 25.68 -9.46 22.07
N ASN A 258 26.90 -9.18 22.52
CA ASN A 258 27.32 -7.83 22.86
C ASN A 258 27.39 -6.95 21.60
N LEU A 259 26.68 -5.81 21.63
CA LEU A 259 26.55 -4.95 20.45
C LEU A 259 27.82 -4.17 20.09
N ALA A 260 28.77 -4.04 21.04
CA ALA A 260 30.04 -3.36 20.80
C ALA A 260 31.11 -4.31 20.24
N SER A 261 31.20 -5.54 20.74
CA SER A 261 32.21 -6.52 20.29
C SER A 261 31.71 -7.48 19.21
N GLY A 262 30.39 -7.65 19.06
CA GLY A 262 29.79 -8.64 18.16
C GLY A 262 29.94 -10.09 18.64
N THR A 263 30.37 -10.30 19.88
CA THR A 263 30.60 -11.64 20.44
C THR A 263 29.48 -12.05 21.40
N PRO A 264 29.10 -13.34 21.47
CA PRO A 264 28.23 -13.83 22.53
C PRO A 264 28.86 -13.58 23.90
N ILE A 265 28.01 -13.32 24.89
CA ILE A 265 28.42 -13.25 26.30
C ILE A 265 27.88 -14.44 27.09
N GLU A 266 28.59 -14.81 28.14
CA GLU A 266 28.15 -15.86 29.06
C GLU A 266 26.77 -15.50 29.65
N HIS A 267 25.85 -16.47 29.69
CA HIS A 267 24.46 -16.27 30.15
C HIS A 267 23.64 -15.20 29.38
N GLY A 268 24.11 -14.71 28.23
CA GLY A 268 23.42 -13.69 27.45
C GLY A 268 22.03 -14.10 26.93
N HIS A 269 21.78 -15.40 26.81
CA HIS A 269 20.47 -15.94 26.43
C HIS A 269 19.36 -15.53 27.41
N GLU A 270 19.69 -15.20 28.66
CA GLU A 270 18.70 -14.77 29.66
C GLU A 270 18.31 -13.29 29.54
N HIS A 271 19.13 -12.48 28.87
CA HIS A 271 19.00 -11.02 28.89
C HIS A 271 17.66 -10.53 28.34
N HIS A 272 17.21 -11.09 27.22
CA HIS A 272 15.92 -10.74 26.64
C HIS A 272 14.74 -11.08 27.57
N MET A 273 14.78 -12.22 28.27
CA MET A 273 13.75 -12.59 29.25
C MET A 273 13.76 -11.67 30.47
N ARG A 274 14.95 -11.26 30.92
CA ARG A 274 15.10 -10.28 32.02
C ARG A 274 14.59 -8.91 31.60
N ALA A 275 14.82 -8.48 30.36
CA ALA A 275 14.28 -7.24 29.81
C ALA A 275 12.74 -7.27 29.78
N VAL A 276 12.14 -8.35 29.28
CA VAL A 276 10.69 -8.56 29.33
C VAL A 276 10.17 -8.45 30.76
N ASN A 277 10.77 -9.16 31.71
CA ASN A 277 10.34 -9.14 33.10
C ASN A 277 10.43 -7.74 33.72
N ARG A 278 11.45 -6.95 33.36
CA ARG A 278 11.62 -5.57 33.84
C ARG A 278 10.53 -4.63 33.34
N VAL A 279 10.19 -4.70 32.05
CA VAL A 279 9.10 -3.88 31.50
C VAL A 279 7.77 -4.25 32.15
N ARG A 280 7.50 -5.54 32.32
CA ARG A 280 6.28 -6.04 32.98
C ARG A 280 6.20 -5.59 34.44
N ALA A 281 7.32 -5.63 35.17
CA ALA A 281 7.40 -5.14 36.54
C ALA A 281 7.14 -3.63 36.65
N ALA A 282 7.62 -2.84 35.67
CA ALA A 282 7.32 -1.42 35.57
C ALA A 282 5.86 -1.12 35.14
N GLY A 283 5.16 -2.11 34.58
CA GLY A 283 3.77 -2.02 34.12
C GLY A 283 3.60 -1.44 32.70
N SER A 284 4.61 -0.76 32.17
CA SER A 284 4.68 -0.34 30.76
C SER A 284 6.06 0.23 30.40
N LEU A 285 6.37 0.30 29.10
CA LEU A 285 7.53 1.05 28.61
C LEU A 285 7.50 2.53 29.03
N ARG A 286 6.32 3.15 29.07
CA ARG A 286 6.17 4.56 29.49
C ARG A 286 6.53 4.75 30.96
N ALA A 287 6.08 3.84 31.83
CA ALA A 287 6.45 3.86 33.24
C ALA A 287 7.94 3.59 33.45
N MET A 288 8.54 2.70 32.66
CA MET A 288 9.96 2.40 32.70
C MET A 288 10.84 3.59 32.26
N VAL A 289 10.38 4.38 31.26
CA VAL A 289 11.03 5.65 30.90
C VAL A 289 10.85 6.69 32.00
N ALA A 290 9.63 6.85 32.53
CA ALA A 290 9.33 7.85 33.56
C ALA A 290 10.09 7.62 34.88
N SER A 291 10.37 6.36 35.24
CA SER A 291 11.18 6.00 36.41
C SER A 291 12.70 6.14 36.18
N GLY A 292 13.14 6.32 34.93
CA GLY A 292 14.54 6.37 34.55
C GLY A 292 15.21 4.99 34.36
N GLU A 293 14.48 3.88 34.53
CA GLU A 293 14.99 2.53 34.29
C GLU A 293 15.35 2.30 32.81
N LEU A 294 14.64 2.96 31.88
CA LEU A 294 14.98 2.96 30.46
C LEU A 294 15.53 4.34 30.04
N ALA A 295 16.86 4.45 30.00
CA ALA A 295 17.55 5.72 29.77
C ALA A 295 17.89 6.03 28.30
N SER A 296 17.81 5.04 27.41
CA SER A 296 18.19 5.18 25.99
C SER A 296 17.42 4.18 25.11
N GLY A 297 17.63 4.26 23.78
CA GLY A 297 17.02 3.36 22.81
C GLY A 297 15.87 3.98 22.00
N VAL A 298 15.39 3.21 21.03
CA VAL A 298 14.30 3.58 20.13
C VAL A 298 13.01 3.82 20.91
N MET A 299 12.67 2.94 21.86
CA MET A 299 11.44 3.03 22.65
C MET A 299 11.44 4.26 23.55
N LYS A 300 12.57 4.55 24.20
CA LYS A 300 12.76 5.77 24.98
C LYS A 300 12.61 7.02 24.11
N SER A 301 13.29 7.04 22.96
CA SER A 301 13.24 8.17 22.02
C SER A 301 11.82 8.41 21.50
N ALA A 302 11.10 7.35 21.15
CA ALA A 302 9.71 7.41 20.71
C ALA A 302 8.78 7.98 21.78
N ILE A 303 8.92 7.54 23.03
CA ILE A 303 8.11 8.02 24.16
C ILE A 303 8.38 9.50 24.45
N ASP A 304 9.65 9.90 24.53
CA ASP A 304 10.04 11.29 24.82
C ASP A 304 9.56 12.27 23.75
N HIS A 305 9.59 11.85 22.48
CA HIS A 305 9.21 12.67 21.33
C HIS A 305 7.76 12.46 20.88
N ARG A 306 6.95 11.76 21.69
CA ARG A 306 5.51 11.54 21.46
C ARG A 306 5.19 10.90 20.10
N VAL A 307 6.05 9.99 19.64
CA VAL A 307 5.78 9.15 18.48
C VAL A 307 4.65 8.19 18.80
N GLU A 308 3.70 8.02 17.88
CA GLU A 308 2.64 7.02 17.99
C GLU A 308 3.25 5.63 17.74
N VAL A 309 3.27 4.77 18.75
CA VAL A 309 3.84 3.42 18.64
C VAL A 309 2.73 2.38 18.66
N VAL A 310 2.77 1.48 17.68
CA VAL A 310 1.95 0.26 17.67
C VAL A 310 2.87 -0.95 17.67
N LEU A 311 2.75 -1.78 18.72
CA LEU A 311 3.43 -3.06 18.82
C LEU A 311 2.43 -4.18 18.51
N ALA A 312 2.48 -4.71 17.30
CA ALA A 312 1.62 -5.83 16.90
C ALA A 312 2.16 -7.14 17.50
N GLY A 313 1.27 -7.87 18.18
CA GLY A 313 1.58 -9.20 18.72
C GLY A 313 1.80 -10.24 17.61
N SER A 314 2.63 -11.24 17.89
CA SER A 314 2.92 -12.36 17.01
C SER A 314 2.99 -13.66 17.81
N VAL A 315 2.70 -14.79 17.16
CA VAL A 315 2.72 -16.14 17.77
C VAL A 315 4.07 -16.55 18.37
N ARG A 316 5.15 -15.84 18.04
CA ARG A 316 6.52 -16.10 18.52
C ARG A 316 6.94 -15.20 19.69
N ASP A 317 6.05 -14.37 20.19
CA ASP A 317 6.41 -13.36 21.19
C ASP A 317 6.73 -14.00 22.54
N ALA A 318 7.89 -13.61 23.10
CA ALA A 318 8.23 -13.89 24.49
C ALA A 318 7.66 -12.79 25.39
N GLY A 319 6.98 -13.16 26.48
CA GLY A 319 6.27 -12.23 27.36
C GLY A 319 4.75 -12.29 27.13
N PRO A 320 4.16 -11.35 26.36
CA PRO A 320 4.74 -10.14 25.77
C PRO A 320 4.99 -9.03 26.82
N LEU A 321 5.52 -7.89 26.37
CA LEU A 321 5.73 -6.69 27.18
C LEU A 321 4.47 -6.16 27.86
#